data_AF-M0AFK5-F1
#
_entry.id   AF-M0AFK5-F1
#
_cell.length_a   1.000
_cell.length_b   1.000
_cell.length_c   1.000
_cell.angle_alpha   90.00
_cell.angle_beta   90.00
_cell.angle_gamma   90.00
#
_symmetry.space_group_name_H-M   'P 1'
#
loop_
_entity.id
_entity.type
_entity.pdbx_description
1 polymer ?
#
loop_
_entity_poly.entity_id
_entity_poly.type
_entity_poly.pdbx_seq_one_letter_code
_entity_poly.pdbx_strand_id
1 'polypeptide(L)'
;YLLTRTNRQTAKLAWGLRDAGVPYLDLKPNGSLRRWRDPMPTLLAALRSFDAGEDIPIGVLEIMLRNVTRTPARASSIDAAEDGQLVAAADLSGRGTFDADTYRQWFPNTDGARDLITEFTLEDWQRDLLLGAIESRVESHPDDVRIGTIHASKGLESPCVLLFPPYSQRQLERFQGDYEAEERRLYYVGMTRSSDDVRICHDFYAGKAEFPPLAR
;
A
#
# COMPACT_ATOMS: atom_id res chain seq x y z
N TYR A 1 6.03 10.78 5.44
CA TYR A 1 5.91 10.95 3.97
C TYR A 1 7.16 10.50 3.24
N LEU A 2 7.00 10.02 2.01
CA LEU A 2 8.08 9.63 1.10
C LEU A 2 8.02 10.55 -0.13
N LEU A 3 8.95 11.48 -0.25
CA LEU A 3 8.88 12.56 -1.23
C LEU A 3 9.97 12.42 -2.29
N THR A 4 9.55 12.40 -3.56
CA THR A 4 10.44 12.31 -4.72
C THR A 4 10.42 13.60 -5.52
N ARG A 5 11.29 13.73 -6.52
CA ARG A 5 11.30 14.95 -7.36
C ARG A 5 10.26 14.94 -8.46
N THR A 6 9.96 13.76 -9.01
CA THR A 6 9.16 13.61 -10.23
C THR A 6 8.14 12.50 -10.11
N ASN A 7 7.03 12.59 -10.83
CA ASN A 7 6.03 11.51 -10.87
C ASN A 7 6.63 10.18 -11.33
N ARG A 8 7.64 10.20 -12.21
CA ARG A 8 8.36 9.00 -12.63
C ARG A 8 9.12 8.34 -11.47
N GLN A 9 9.77 9.14 -10.63
CA GLN A 9 10.44 8.67 -9.42
C GLN A 9 9.44 8.18 -8.37
N THR A 10 8.30 8.86 -8.22
CA THR A 10 7.19 8.40 -7.37
C THR A 10 6.68 7.03 -7.84
N ALA A 11 6.50 6.83 -9.14
CA ALA A 11 6.07 5.54 -9.69
C ALA A 11 7.09 4.41 -9.45
N LYS A 12 8.39 4.70 -9.56
CA LYS A 12 9.45 3.74 -9.20
C LYS A 12 9.45 3.39 -7.71
N LEU A 13 9.26 4.39 -6.84
CA LEU A 13 9.17 4.18 -5.40
C LEU A 13 7.92 3.36 -5.04
N ALA A 14 6.78 3.68 -5.67
CA ALA A 14 5.53 2.94 -5.54
C ALA A 14 5.68 1.46 -5.93
N TRP A 15 6.45 1.18 -6.99
CA TRP A 15 6.78 -0.18 -7.39
C TRP A 15 7.66 -0.88 -6.36
N GLY A 16 8.70 -0.23 -5.84
CA GLY A 16 9.56 -0.83 -4.81
C GLY A 16 8.84 -1.11 -3.50
N LEU A 17 7.91 -0.22 -3.09
CA LEU A 17 7.05 -0.47 -1.92
C LEU A 17 6.10 -1.64 -2.15
N ARG A 18 5.54 -1.77 -3.37
CA ARG A 18 4.71 -2.92 -3.73
C ARG A 18 5.50 -4.23 -3.66
N ASP A 19 6.69 -4.25 -4.27
CA ASP A 19 7.58 -5.42 -4.29
C ASP A 19 8.01 -5.84 -2.88
N ALA A 20 8.26 -4.85 -2.01
CA ALA A 20 8.56 -5.08 -0.59
C ALA A 20 7.33 -5.35 0.29
N GLY A 21 6.11 -5.33 -0.27
CA GLY A 21 4.89 -5.57 0.51
C GLY A 21 4.53 -4.48 1.52
N VAL A 22 4.91 -3.23 1.25
CA VAL A 22 4.65 -2.09 2.13
C VAL A 22 3.40 -1.34 1.66
N PRO A 23 2.33 -1.30 2.47
CA PRO A 23 1.19 -0.42 2.30
C PRO A 23 1.55 1.05 2.06
N TYR A 24 0.89 1.70 1.09
CA TYR A 24 1.04 3.12 0.84
C TYR A 24 -0.18 3.74 0.15
N LEU A 25 -0.34 5.04 0.37
CA LEU A 25 -1.30 5.90 -0.32
C LEU A 25 -0.60 7.05 -1.05
N ASP A 26 -1.31 7.65 -2.00
CA ASP A 26 -0.90 8.95 -2.53
C ASP A 26 -0.87 10.00 -1.42
N LEU A 27 0.09 10.92 -1.55
CA LEU A 27 0.21 12.08 -0.67
C LEU A 27 -1.05 12.93 -0.64
N LYS A 28 -1.62 13.18 -1.81
CA LYS A 28 -2.91 13.87 -1.94
C LYS A 28 -4.02 12.84 -2.05
N PRO A 29 -5.19 13.08 -1.44
CA PRO A 29 -6.29 12.14 -1.48
C PRO A 29 -6.53 11.64 -2.89
N ASN A 30 -6.75 12.49 -3.89
CA ASN A 30 -7.13 12.10 -5.27
C ASN A 30 -5.95 11.80 -6.22
N GLY A 31 -4.85 11.25 -5.73
CA GLY A 31 -3.74 10.84 -6.58
C GLY A 31 -4.01 9.57 -7.42
N SER A 32 -3.08 9.24 -8.31
CA SER A 32 -3.19 8.15 -9.30
C SER A 32 -2.56 6.83 -8.84
N LEU A 33 -1.89 6.78 -7.69
CA LEU A 33 -1.18 5.62 -7.14
C LEU A 33 -1.92 4.98 -5.97
N ARG A 34 -3.24 5.19 -5.85
CA ARG A 34 -4.13 4.64 -4.83
C ARG A 34 -4.20 3.10 -4.86
N ARG A 35 -3.13 2.40 -4.49
CA ARG A 35 -3.01 0.94 -4.56
C ARG A 35 -3.59 0.23 -3.35
N TRP A 36 -3.48 0.80 -2.16
CA TRP A 36 -4.00 0.25 -0.92
C TRP A 36 -5.34 0.86 -0.51
N ARG A 37 -6.32 0.78 -1.40
CA ARG A 37 -7.72 1.14 -1.14
C ARG A 37 -8.60 -0.07 -1.07
N ASP A 38 -9.80 0.10 -0.53
CA ASP A 38 -10.83 -0.92 -0.56
C ASP A 38 -10.94 -1.54 -1.98
N PRO A 39 -10.92 -2.88 -2.08
CA PRO A 39 -11.01 -3.84 -0.98
C PRO A 39 -9.66 -4.33 -0.39
N MET A 40 -8.50 -3.81 -0.84
CA MET A 40 -7.18 -4.40 -0.56
C MET A 40 -6.82 -4.55 0.93
N PRO A 41 -7.00 -3.54 1.81
CA PRO A 41 -6.68 -3.70 3.23
C PRO A 41 -7.57 -4.76 3.90
N THR A 42 -8.83 -4.82 3.52
CA THR A 42 -9.79 -5.81 4.02
C THR A 42 -9.43 -7.22 3.54
N LEU A 43 -9.04 -7.38 2.27
CA LEU A 43 -8.58 -8.68 1.77
C LEU A 43 -7.30 -9.12 2.47
N LEU A 44 -6.36 -8.21 2.76
CA LEU A 44 -5.17 -8.54 3.54
C LEU A 44 -5.54 -9.00 4.96
N ALA A 45 -6.50 -8.34 5.62
CA ALA A 45 -7.00 -8.77 6.91
C ALA A 45 -7.61 -10.18 6.84
N ALA A 46 -8.43 -10.45 5.82
CA ALA A 46 -9.02 -11.77 5.60
C ALA A 46 -7.96 -12.86 5.40
N LEU A 47 -6.93 -12.56 4.60
CA LEU A 47 -5.81 -13.47 4.35
C LEU A 47 -5.03 -13.77 5.63
N ARG A 48 -4.79 -12.78 6.48
CA ARG A 48 -4.10 -12.98 7.78
C ARG A 48 -4.92 -13.83 8.74
N SER A 49 -6.24 -13.60 8.84
CA SER A 49 -7.12 -14.46 9.65
C SER A 49 -7.16 -15.91 9.12
N PHE A 50 -7.17 -16.07 7.79
CA PHE A 50 -7.08 -17.38 7.14
C PHE A 50 -5.70 -18.06 7.35
N ASP A 51 -4.61 -17.31 7.48
CA ASP A 51 -3.32 -17.94 7.79
C ASP A 51 -3.24 -18.34 9.29
N ALA A 52 -3.81 -17.51 10.16
CA ALA A 52 -3.71 -17.65 11.61
C ALA A 52 -4.65 -18.71 12.23
N GLY A 53 -5.68 -19.19 11.51
CA GLY A 53 -6.67 -20.08 12.14
C GLY A 53 -7.81 -19.33 12.83
N GLU A 54 -7.97 -18.03 12.57
CA GLU A 54 -8.80 -17.16 13.40
C GLU A 54 -10.19 -16.92 12.82
N ASP A 55 -11.13 -16.65 13.73
CA ASP A 55 -12.44 -16.12 13.40
C ASP A 55 -12.31 -14.79 12.65
N ILE A 56 -13.21 -14.58 11.71
CA ILE A 56 -13.17 -13.42 10.82
C ILE A 56 -14.35 -12.50 11.09
N PRO A 57 -14.16 -11.17 11.20
CA PRO A 57 -15.27 -10.24 11.30
C PRO A 57 -16.18 -10.34 10.07
N ILE A 58 -17.50 -10.30 10.27
CA ILE A 58 -18.46 -10.55 9.19
C ILE A 58 -18.27 -9.62 7.98
N GLY A 59 -18.04 -8.33 8.21
CA GLY A 59 -17.81 -7.37 7.12
C GLY A 59 -16.52 -7.64 6.33
N VAL A 60 -15.51 -8.23 6.97
CA VAL A 60 -14.27 -8.66 6.29
C VAL A 60 -14.55 -9.89 5.43
N LEU A 61 -15.31 -10.86 5.97
CA LEU A 61 -15.71 -12.06 5.25
C LEU A 61 -16.62 -11.76 4.06
N GLU A 62 -17.58 -10.86 4.20
CA GLU A 62 -18.44 -10.42 3.10
C GLU A 62 -17.63 -9.82 1.95
N ILE A 63 -16.67 -8.93 2.27
CA ILE A 63 -15.79 -8.34 1.26
C ILE A 63 -14.91 -9.42 0.63
N MET A 64 -14.39 -10.37 1.42
CA MET A 64 -13.64 -11.51 0.87
C MET A 64 -14.48 -12.31 -0.13
N LEU A 65 -15.70 -12.70 0.25
CA LEU A 65 -16.61 -13.50 -0.58
C LEU A 65 -17.02 -12.79 -1.88
N ARG A 66 -17.21 -11.47 -1.85
CA ARG A 66 -17.49 -10.67 -3.05
C ARG A 66 -16.31 -10.56 -4.02
N ASN A 67 -15.11 -10.96 -3.59
CA ASN A 67 -13.88 -10.88 -4.36
C ASN A 67 -13.24 -12.25 -4.62
N VAL A 68 -13.96 -13.36 -4.40
CA VAL A 68 -13.49 -14.72 -4.73
C VAL A 68 -14.19 -15.26 -5.96
N THR A 69 -13.52 -16.16 -6.67
CA THR A 69 -14.08 -16.90 -7.80
C THR A 69 -15.27 -17.70 -7.32
N ARG A 70 -16.38 -17.75 -8.06
CA ARG A 70 -17.54 -18.54 -7.65
C ARG A 70 -17.31 -20.04 -7.89
N THR A 71 -17.52 -20.87 -6.88
CA THR A 71 -17.50 -22.35 -6.98
C THR A 71 -18.67 -22.96 -6.21
N PRO A 72 -19.05 -24.23 -6.47
CA PRO A 72 -20.15 -24.88 -5.75
C PRO A 72 -19.97 -24.89 -4.23
N ALA A 73 -18.74 -25.00 -3.73
CA ALA A 73 -18.42 -25.05 -2.30
C ALA A 73 -18.77 -23.75 -1.54
N ARG A 74 -18.88 -22.62 -2.26
CA ARG A 74 -19.07 -21.29 -1.66
C ARG A 74 -20.11 -20.42 -2.34
N ALA A 75 -20.83 -20.95 -3.32
CA ALA A 75 -21.85 -20.23 -4.07
C ALA A 75 -22.94 -19.64 -3.16
N SER A 76 -23.50 -20.44 -2.26
CA SER A 76 -24.52 -19.99 -1.31
C SER A 76 -23.99 -18.93 -0.34
N SER A 77 -22.73 -19.04 0.09
CA SER A 77 -22.11 -18.06 0.99
C SER A 77 -21.85 -16.74 0.27
N ILE A 78 -21.46 -16.79 -1.00
CA ILE A 78 -21.36 -15.60 -1.86
C ILE A 78 -22.72 -14.92 -1.98
N ASP A 79 -23.79 -15.68 -2.29
CA ASP A 79 -25.14 -15.13 -2.42
C ASP A 79 -25.57 -14.44 -1.11
N ALA A 80 -25.35 -15.10 0.04
CA ALA A 80 -25.64 -14.51 1.35
C ALA A 80 -24.83 -13.24 1.62
N ALA A 81 -23.56 -13.17 1.21
CA ALA A 81 -22.72 -11.99 1.37
C ALA A 81 -23.13 -10.84 0.44
N GLU A 82 -23.61 -11.13 -0.77
CA GLU A 82 -24.14 -10.14 -1.71
C GLU A 82 -25.46 -9.54 -1.20
N ASP A 83 -26.33 -10.37 -0.63
CA ASP A 83 -27.63 -9.96 -0.10
C ASP A 83 -27.57 -9.37 1.33
N GLY A 84 -26.39 -9.38 1.97
CA GLY A 84 -26.22 -8.93 3.36
C GLY A 84 -26.95 -9.84 4.37
N GLN A 85 -27.08 -11.12 4.03
CA GLN A 85 -27.75 -12.17 4.79
C GLN A 85 -26.77 -13.14 5.45
N LEU A 86 -25.47 -12.84 5.42
CA LEU A 86 -24.50 -13.63 6.17
C LEU A 86 -24.81 -13.47 7.66
N VAL A 87 -24.92 -14.58 8.40
CA VAL A 87 -25.25 -14.56 9.83
C VAL A 87 -24.05 -15.05 10.60
N ALA A 88 -23.53 -14.19 11.48
CA ALA A 88 -22.40 -14.47 12.35
C ALA A 88 -22.87 -14.58 13.80
N ALA A 89 -22.07 -15.26 14.63
CA ALA A 89 -22.29 -15.22 16.08
C ALA A 89 -22.06 -13.79 16.56
N ALA A 90 -22.99 -13.24 17.33
CA ALA A 90 -22.83 -11.90 17.88
C ALA A 90 -21.70 -11.90 18.92
N ASP A 91 -20.69 -11.06 18.73
CA ASP A 91 -19.69 -10.80 19.75
C ASP A 91 -20.23 -9.79 20.80
N LEU A 92 -19.45 -9.58 21.86
CA LEU A 92 -19.77 -8.61 22.92
C LEU A 92 -19.78 -7.14 22.44
N SER A 93 -19.25 -6.87 21.24
CA SER A 93 -19.21 -5.54 20.62
C SER A 93 -20.36 -5.27 19.65
N GLY A 94 -21.22 -6.27 19.42
CA GLY A 94 -22.30 -6.22 18.43
C GLY A 94 -21.81 -6.35 16.98
N ARG A 95 -20.54 -6.67 16.76
CA ARG A 95 -19.94 -6.95 15.44
C ARG A 95 -19.80 -8.46 15.30
N GLY A 96 -20.65 -9.09 14.50
CA GLY A 96 -20.61 -10.55 14.37
C GLY A 96 -19.26 -11.07 13.85
N THR A 97 -18.74 -12.14 14.45
CA THR A 97 -17.60 -12.90 13.94
C THR A 97 -18.05 -14.25 13.40
N PHE A 98 -17.39 -14.69 12.34
CA PHE A 98 -17.67 -15.95 11.68
C PHE A 98 -16.56 -16.95 11.99
N ASP A 99 -16.97 -18.14 12.40
CA ASP A 99 -16.10 -19.22 12.86
C ASP A 99 -15.11 -19.68 11.77
N ALA A 100 -13.86 -19.87 12.18
CA ALA A 100 -12.74 -20.27 11.32
C ALA A 100 -13.00 -21.58 10.57
N ASP A 101 -13.43 -22.61 11.28
CA ASP A 101 -13.64 -23.94 10.71
C ASP A 101 -14.76 -23.93 9.67
N THR A 102 -15.78 -23.09 9.89
CA THR A 102 -16.93 -22.97 9.00
C THR A 102 -16.56 -22.29 7.69
N TYR A 103 -15.92 -21.11 7.71
CA TYR A 103 -15.61 -20.43 6.45
C TYR A 103 -14.50 -21.12 5.66
N ARG A 104 -13.57 -21.85 6.32
CA ARG A 104 -12.52 -22.61 5.63
C ARG A 104 -13.06 -23.73 4.76
N GLN A 105 -14.20 -24.32 5.12
CA GLN A 105 -14.85 -25.35 4.29
C GLN A 105 -15.24 -24.85 2.89
N TRP A 106 -15.38 -23.54 2.71
CA TRP A 106 -15.65 -22.90 1.42
C TRP A 106 -14.41 -22.83 0.51
N PHE A 107 -13.23 -23.13 1.06
CA PHE A 107 -11.92 -23.09 0.40
C PHE A 107 -11.19 -24.44 0.58
N PRO A 108 -11.73 -25.56 0.04
CA PRO A 108 -11.24 -26.90 0.34
C PRO A 108 -9.85 -27.24 -0.23
N ASN A 109 -9.32 -26.44 -1.16
CA ASN A 109 -8.01 -26.65 -1.80
C ASN A 109 -7.02 -25.52 -1.43
N THR A 110 -7.13 -25.03 -0.21
CA THR A 110 -6.43 -23.82 0.23
C THR A 110 -5.81 -24.08 1.60
N ASP A 111 -4.48 -24.21 1.64
CA ASP A 111 -3.76 -24.55 2.88
C ASP A 111 -3.33 -23.30 3.66
N GLY A 112 -3.23 -22.16 2.99
CA GLY A 112 -2.87 -20.89 3.62
C GLY A 112 -3.16 -19.66 2.76
N ALA A 113 -2.71 -18.50 3.23
CA ALA A 113 -3.01 -17.22 2.59
C ALA A 113 -2.54 -17.16 1.12
N ARG A 114 -1.40 -17.77 0.79
CA ARG A 114 -0.87 -17.80 -0.60
C ARG A 114 -1.82 -18.51 -1.56
N ASP A 115 -2.39 -19.64 -1.15
CA ASP A 115 -3.36 -20.37 -1.97
C ASP A 115 -4.68 -19.60 -2.04
N LEU A 116 -5.08 -18.95 -0.94
CA LEU A 116 -6.36 -18.23 -0.88
C LEU A 116 -6.36 -17.03 -1.83
N ILE A 117 -5.24 -16.32 -1.93
CA ILE A 117 -5.07 -15.25 -2.92
C ILE A 117 -5.39 -15.75 -4.33
N THR A 118 -5.10 -17.02 -4.63
CA THR A 118 -5.34 -17.54 -5.97
C THR A 118 -6.81 -17.65 -6.33
N GLU A 119 -7.66 -17.82 -5.32
CA GLU A 119 -9.10 -17.87 -5.43
C GLU A 119 -9.71 -16.48 -5.70
N PHE A 120 -8.98 -15.39 -5.43
CA PHE A 120 -9.50 -14.03 -5.59
C PHE A 120 -9.59 -13.56 -7.05
N THR A 121 -10.69 -12.90 -7.39
CA THR A 121 -10.93 -12.24 -8.69
C THR A 121 -10.25 -10.87 -8.72
N LEU A 122 -8.93 -10.87 -8.82
CA LEU A 122 -8.08 -9.68 -8.80
C LEU A 122 -7.23 -9.55 -10.06
N GLU A 123 -6.86 -8.32 -10.41
CA GLU A 123 -5.82 -8.07 -11.41
C GLU A 123 -4.44 -8.51 -10.89
N ASP A 124 -3.53 -8.89 -11.79
CA ASP A 124 -2.18 -9.39 -11.45
C ASP A 124 -1.45 -8.47 -10.46
N TRP A 125 -1.52 -7.16 -10.67
CA TRP A 125 -0.83 -6.21 -9.79
C TRP A 125 -1.42 -6.13 -8.38
N GLN A 126 -2.71 -6.43 -8.20
CA GLN A 126 -3.36 -6.48 -6.88
C GLN A 126 -2.96 -7.77 -6.15
N ARG A 127 -2.83 -8.86 -6.90
CA ARG A 127 -2.30 -10.14 -6.41
C ARG A 127 -0.87 -10.00 -5.92
N ASP A 128 0.01 -9.40 -6.71
CA ASP A 128 1.39 -9.08 -6.32
C ASP A 128 1.44 -8.23 -5.05
N LEU A 129 0.52 -7.27 -4.93
CA LEU A 129 0.43 -6.37 -3.78
C LEU A 129 0.11 -7.13 -2.48
N LEU A 130 -0.88 -8.02 -2.52
CA LEU A 130 -1.28 -8.83 -1.37
C LEU A 130 -0.21 -9.87 -1.03
N LEU A 131 0.39 -10.52 -2.03
CA LEU A 131 1.49 -11.46 -1.85
C LEU A 131 2.67 -10.82 -1.13
N GLY A 132 3.12 -9.66 -1.62
CA GLY A 132 4.21 -8.92 -0.97
C GLY A 132 3.88 -8.59 0.49
N ALA A 133 2.64 -8.16 0.78
CA ALA A 133 2.25 -7.76 2.13
C ALA A 133 2.10 -8.92 3.12
N ILE A 134 1.83 -10.13 2.64
CA ILE A 134 1.85 -11.35 3.46
C ILE A 134 3.29 -11.78 3.75
N GLU A 135 4.19 -11.61 2.79
CA GLU A 135 5.61 -11.94 2.95
C GLU A 135 6.38 -10.88 3.75
N SER A 136 5.83 -9.66 3.80
CA SER A 136 6.39 -8.55 4.56
C SER A 136 6.34 -8.83 6.06
N ARG A 137 7.48 -8.63 6.72
CA ARG A 137 7.61 -8.66 8.20
C ARG A 137 7.17 -7.35 8.86
N VAL A 138 6.70 -6.38 8.07
CA VAL A 138 6.32 -5.07 8.55
C VAL A 138 4.81 -4.99 8.62
N GLU A 139 4.28 -4.89 9.83
CA GLU A 139 2.89 -4.47 10.04
C GLU A 139 2.81 -2.94 9.88
N SER A 140 2.18 -2.50 8.79
CA SER A 140 1.88 -1.08 8.57
C SER A 140 0.50 -0.93 7.96
N HIS A 141 -0.24 0.09 8.39
CA HIS A 141 -1.49 0.49 7.79
C HIS A 141 -1.24 1.32 6.51
N PRO A 142 -2.10 1.25 5.48
CA PRO A 142 -2.00 2.10 4.30
C PRO A 142 -1.84 3.60 4.59
N ASP A 143 -2.40 4.08 5.69
CA ASP A 143 -2.30 5.49 6.10
C ASP A 143 -0.94 5.90 6.66
N ASP A 144 -0.10 4.95 7.08
CA ASP A 144 1.20 5.21 7.69
C ASP A 144 2.19 5.77 6.67
N VAL A 145 2.07 5.33 5.41
CA VAL A 145 2.99 5.68 4.33
C VAL A 145 2.24 6.44 3.24
N ARG A 146 2.66 7.69 3.03
CA ARG A 146 2.18 8.50 1.89
C ARG A 146 3.32 8.90 0.99
N ILE A 147 3.16 8.63 -0.31
CA ILE A 147 4.17 8.89 -1.34
C ILE A 147 3.73 10.01 -2.28
N GLY A 148 4.66 10.86 -2.71
CA GLY A 148 4.35 11.94 -3.63
C GLY A 148 5.58 12.68 -4.11
N THR A 149 5.36 13.77 -4.85
CA THR A 149 6.46 14.68 -5.18
C THR A 149 6.63 15.73 -4.09
N ILE A 150 7.84 16.31 -3.99
CA ILE A 150 8.11 17.45 -3.11
C ILE A 150 7.14 18.61 -3.43
N HIS A 151 6.86 18.88 -4.71
CA HIS A 151 5.87 19.89 -5.11
C HIS A 151 4.47 19.59 -4.57
N ALA A 152 4.03 18.34 -4.62
CA ALA A 152 2.71 17.94 -4.12
C ALA A 152 2.59 18.07 -2.60
N SER A 153 3.71 18.12 -1.88
CA SER A 153 3.75 18.21 -0.41
C SER A 153 3.57 19.61 0.15
N LYS A 154 3.58 20.65 -0.70
CA LYS A 154 3.47 22.04 -0.25
C LYS A 154 2.20 22.24 0.59
N GLY A 155 2.38 22.76 1.81
CA GLY A 155 1.28 23.00 2.76
C GLY A 155 0.85 21.78 3.58
N LEU A 156 1.50 20.62 3.38
CA LEU A 156 1.29 19.42 4.19
C LEU A 156 2.42 19.24 5.22
N GLU A 157 2.19 18.40 6.22
CA GLU A 157 3.13 18.11 7.30
C GLU A 157 3.02 16.64 7.72
N SER A 158 4.13 16.03 8.15
CA SER A 158 4.21 14.66 8.63
C SER A 158 5.30 14.54 9.70
N PRO A 159 5.16 13.66 10.72
CA PRO A 159 6.21 13.46 11.71
C PRO A 159 7.58 13.13 11.09
N CYS A 160 7.60 12.15 10.18
CA CYS A 160 8.80 11.70 9.51
C CYS A 160 8.72 11.92 7.99
N VAL A 161 9.79 12.45 7.38
CA VAL A 161 9.91 12.61 5.93
C VAL A 161 11.15 11.90 5.40
N LEU A 162 10.96 10.97 4.46
CA LEU A 162 12.02 10.40 3.65
C LEU A 162 12.08 11.16 2.32
N LEU A 163 13.15 11.90 2.10
CA LEU A 163 13.41 12.62 0.85
C LEU A 163 14.22 11.73 -0.08
N PHE A 164 13.77 11.63 -1.33
CA PHE A 164 14.46 10.93 -2.42
C PHE A 164 14.95 11.97 -3.45
N PRO A 165 16.03 12.71 -3.13
CA PRO A 165 16.54 13.80 -3.96
C PRO A 165 17.41 13.46 -5.18
N PRO A 166 17.92 12.24 -5.43
CA PRO A 166 18.89 12.03 -6.51
C PRO A 166 18.38 12.50 -7.89
N TYR A 167 19.27 13.10 -8.66
CA TYR A 167 19.03 13.31 -10.09
C TYR A 167 19.37 12.07 -10.90
N SER A 168 18.59 11.86 -11.95
CA SER A 168 19.09 11.12 -13.11
C SER A 168 20.13 11.96 -13.86
N GLN A 169 21.07 11.30 -14.54
CA GLN A 169 22.10 11.98 -15.33
C GLN A 169 21.52 13.03 -16.32
N ARG A 170 20.39 12.71 -16.96
CA ARG A 170 19.66 13.66 -17.84
C ARG A 170 19.12 14.89 -17.12
N GLN A 171 18.76 14.78 -15.84
CA GLN A 171 18.32 15.93 -15.04
C GLN A 171 19.50 16.80 -14.65
N LEU A 172 20.65 16.19 -14.34
CA LEU A 172 21.88 16.91 -14.04
C LEU A 172 22.39 17.69 -15.28
N GLU A 173 22.33 17.09 -16.47
CA GLU A 173 22.69 17.77 -17.72
C GLU A 173 21.80 18.99 -18.00
N ARG A 174 20.50 18.90 -17.68
CA ARG A 174 19.56 20.02 -17.77
C ARG A 174 19.71 21.06 -16.66
N PHE A 175 20.39 20.70 -15.58
CA PHE A 175 20.63 21.57 -14.43
C PHE A 175 21.73 22.61 -14.68
N GLN A 176 22.40 22.57 -15.83
CA GLN A 176 23.38 23.59 -16.23
C GLN A 176 22.69 24.93 -16.54
N GLY A 177 22.37 25.71 -15.49
CA GLY A 177 21.73 27.04 -15.55
C GLY A 177 21.46 27.62 -14.15
N ASP A 178 20.83 28.81 -14.08
CA ASP A 178 20.54 29.60 -12.85
C ASP A 178 19.48 28.98 -11.89
N TYR A 179 19.30 27.67 -11.94
CA TYR A 179 18.25 26.93 -11.22
C TYR A 179 18.63 26.58 -9.77
N GLU A 180 19.82 26.94 -9.31
CA GLU A 180 20.30 26.62 -7.96
C GLU A 180 19.39 27.19 -6.86
N ALA A 181 18.91 28.42 -7.02
CA ALA A 181 18.01 29.04 -6.05
C ALA A 181 16.66 28.31 -5.99
N GLU A 182 16.15 27.83 -7.12
CA GLU A 182 14.92 27.03 -7.19
C GLU A 182 15.11 25.65 -6.55
N GLU A 183 16.27 25.03 -6.78
CA GLU A 183 16.64 23.78 -6.13
C GLU A 183 16.71 23.90 -4.62
N ARG A 184 17.46 24.87 -4.10
CA ARG A 184 17.56 25.12 -2.66
C ARG A 184 16.17 25.31 -2.05
N ARG A 185 15.26 26.02 -2.73
CA ARG A 185 13.86 26.15 -2.29
C ARG A 185 13.12 24.82 -2.30
N LEU A 186 13.32 23.98 -3.30
CA LEU A 186 12.67 22.67 -3.35
C LEU A 186 13.13 21.76 -2.20
N TYR A 187 14.43 21.70 -1.92
CA TYR A 187 14.96 20.98 -0.75
C TYR A 187 14.39 21.52 0.54
N TYR A 188 14.42 22.84 0.71
CA TYR A 188 13.84 23.51 1.88
C TYR A 188 12.36 23.14 2.06
N VAL A 189 11.57 23.15 0.99
CA VAL A 189 10.16 22.73 1.04
C VAL A 189 10.05 21.28 1.51
N GLY A 190 10.82 20.36 0.93
CA GLY A 190 10.78 18.94 1.29
C GLY A 190 11.17 18.69 2.75
N MET A 191 12.25 19.31 3.22
CA MET A 191 12.74 19.17 4.59
C MET A 191 11.74 19.75 5.61
N THR A 192 11.16 20.91 5.31
CA THR A 192 10.18 21.56 6.19
C THR A 192 8.78 20.93 6.15
N ARG A 193 8.61 19.78 5.49
CA ARG A 193 7.39 18.98 5.64
C ARG A 193 7.43 18.07 6.87
N SER A 194 8.60 17.94 7.50
CA SER A 194 8.76 17.15 8.71
C SER A 194 8.60 18.00 9.95
N SER A 195 7.90 17.47 10.96
CA SER A 195 7.90 18.04 12.31
C SER A 195 9.01 17.47 13.19
N ASP A 196 9.40 16.21 12.97
CA ASP A 196 10.27 15.47 13.91
C ASP A 196 11.57 14.99 13.26
N ASP A 197 11.51 14.19 12.19
CA ASP A 197 12.69 13.54 11.58
C ASP A 197 12.68 13.60 10.04
N VAL A 198 13.79 14.06 9.46
CA VAL A 198 14.03 14.05 8.00
C VAL A 198 15.18 13.10 7.68
N ARG A 199 14.92 12.14 6.79
CA ARG A 199 15.96 11.25 6.25
C ARG A 199 16.14 11.50 4.76
N ILE A 200 17.40 11.57 4.35
CA ILE A 200 17.77 11.75 2.95
C ILE A 200 18.21 10.41 2.38
N CYS A 201 17.51 9.94 1.34
CA CYS A 201 17.76 8.66 0.69
C CYS A 201 18.63 8.87 -0.56
N HIS A 202 19.89 8.45 -0.47
CA HIS A 202 20.89 8.66 -1.51
C HIS A 202 20.83 7.60 -2.63
N ASP A 203 20.58 6.33 -2.29
CA ASP A 203 20.89 5.20 -3.19
C ASP A 203 19.68 4.33 -3.59
N PHE A 204 18.47 4.90 -3.62
CA PHE A 204 17.27 4.12 -3.96
C PHE A 204 17.08 3.90 -5.47
N TYR A 205 17.47 4.87 -6.31
CA TYR A 205 17.31 4.75 -7.77
C TYR A 205 18.59 4.25 -8.41
N ALA A 206 18.52 3.13 -9.14
CA ALA A 206 19.66 2.58 -9.88
C ALA A 206 20.28 3.63 -10.85
N GLY A 207 21.61 3.79 -10.77
CA GLY A 207 22.41 4.70 -11.60
C GLY A 207 23.46 5.47 -10.79
N LYS A 208 24.30 6.29 -11.45
CA LYS A 208 25.09 7.32 -10.77
C LYS A 208 24.11 8.38 -10.22
N ALA A 209 23.64 8.15 -8.99
CA ALA A 209 22.82 9.09 -8.26
C ALA A 209 23.69 10.29 -7.89
N GLU A 210 23.60 11.35 -8.69
CA GLU A 210 24.28 12.60 -8.40
C GLU A 210 23.31 13.54 -7.69
N PHE A 211 23.76 14.08 -6.58
CA PHE A 211 23.06 15.17 -5.92
C PHE A 211 23.22 16.42 -6.78
N PRO A 212 22.19 17.28 -6.88
CA PRO A 212 22.43 18.64 -7.33
C PRO A 212 23.60 19.20 -6.53
N PRO A 213 24.57 19.87 -7.17
CA PRO A 213 25.56 20.62 -6.45
C PRO A 213 24.84 21.74 -5.70
N LEU A 214 24.45 21.49 -4.46
CA LEU A 214 24.22 22.53 -3.49
C LEU A 214 25.63 23.10 -3.27
N ALA A 215 25.93 24.26 -3.85
CA ALA A 215 27.28 24.81 -3.84
C ALA A 215 27.89 24.77 -2.43
N ARG A 216 29.17 24.36 -2.37
CA ARG A 216 30.00 24.31 -1.15
C ARG A 216 30.00 25.64 -0.42
#